data_AF-A0A1T4ZAY3-F1
#
_entry.id   AF-A0A1T4ZAY3-F1
#
_cell.length_a   1.000
_cell.length_b   1.000
_cell.length_c   1.000
_cell.angle_alpha   90.00
_cell.angle_beta   90.00
_cell.angle_gamma   90.00
#
_symmetry.space_group_name_H-M   'P 1'
#
loop_
_entity.id
_entity.type
_entity.pdbx_description
1 polymer ?
#
loop_
_entity_poly.entity_id
_entity_poly.type
_entity_poly.pdbx_seq_one_letter_code
_entity_poly.pdbx_strand_id
1 'polypeptide(L)'
;MPNYNPNTEGLSQPKWVNKPVKVYRLPEAIAPKVLEYAHKLDMGSYDRQAELAAAIDTLTHALTLPANTGGAIKKEIRKALDKLVELNQ
;
A
#
# COMPACT_ATOMS: atom_id res chain seq x y z
N MET A 1 30.20 37.90 18.69
CA MET A 1 29.50 36.62 18.94
C MET A 1 30.40 35.52 18.41
N PRO A 2 30.78 34.51 19.21
CA PRO A 2 31.67 33.46 18.74
C PRO A 2 30.95 32.60 17.70
N ASN A 3 31.62 32.32 16.59
CA ASN A 3 31.16 31.47 15.50
C ASN A 3 30.83 30.06 16.03
N TYR A 4 29.53 29.79 16.22
CA TYR A 4 29.06 28.44 16.46
C TYR A 4 29.08 27.67 15.13
N ASN A 5 30.07 26.79 14.96
CA ASN A 5 30.10 25.83 13.86
C ASN A 5 29.76 24.45 14.46
N PRO A 6 28.55 23.92 14.26
CA PRO A 6 28.18 22.62 14.81
C PRO A 6 29.08 21.55 14.20
N ASN A 7 29.68 20.70 15.05
CA ASN A 7 30.48 19.57 14.58
C ASN A 7 29.55 18.53 13.93
N THR A 8 29.60 18.41 12.61
CA THR A 8 28.81 17.45 11.82
C THR A 8 29.63 16.21 11.42
N GLU A 9 30.83 16.01 11.97
CA GLU A 9 31.63 14.81 11.70
C GLU A 9 30.88 13.54 12.13
N GLY A 10 30.73 12.60 11.20
CA GLY A 10 30.01 11.34 11.43
C GLY A 10 28.51 11.37 11.10
N LEU A 11 27.92 12.53 10.84
CA LEU A 11 26.56 12.63 10.28
C LEU A 11 26.60 12.36 8.77
N SER A 12 26.57 11.08 8.41
CA SER A 12 26.16 10.67 7.08
C SER A 12 24.74 11.18 6.87
N GLN A 13 24.59 12.28 6.11
CA GLN A 13 23.25 12.71 5.73
C GLN A 13 22.57 11.53 5.03
N PRO A 14 21.45 11.01 5.55
CA PRO A 14 20.73 9.98 4.84
C PRO A 14 20.43 10.55 3.45
N LYS A 15 20.74 9.76 2.42
CA LYS A 15 20.56 10.13 1.02
C LYS A 15 19.06 10.15 0.69
N TRP A 16 18.29 10.98 1.39
CA TRP A 16 16.93 11.33 1.02
C TRP A 16 17.05 12.05 -0.30
N VAL A 17 16.85 11.27 -1.36
CA VAL A 17 16.93 11.79 -2.71
C VAL A 17 15.75 12.73 -2.85
N ASN A 18 16.02 14.03 -2.82
CA ASN A 18 15.03 15.08 -2.93
C ASN A 18 14.54 15.16 -4.39
N LYS A 19 13.90 14.08 -4.84
CA LYS A 19 13.23 13.97 -6.12
C LYS A 19 11.89 14.67 -6.03
N PRO A 20 11.41 15.31 -7.10
CA PRO A 20 10.04 15.80 -7.14
C PRO A 20 9.09 14.63 -6.87
N VAL A 21 8.42 14.65 -5.72
CA VAL A 21 7.46 13.62 -5.31
C VAL A 21 6.06 14.12 -5.65
N LYS A 22 5.25 13.27 -6.28
CA LYS A 22 3.86 13.59 -6.56
C LYS A 22 3.05 13.45 -5.28
N VAL A 23 2.40 14.54 -4.86
CA VAL A 23 1.51 14.52 -3.69
C VAL A 23 0.18 13.88 -4.07
N TYR A 24 -0.20 12.82 -3.36
CA TYR A 24 -1.51 12.19 -3.50
C TYR A 24 -2.40 12.55 -2.31
N ARG A 25 -3.61 13.04 -2.60
CA ARG A 25 -4.62 13.30 -1.56
C ARG A 25 -5.43 12.03 -1.35
N LEU A 26 -5.46 11.56 -0.12
CA LEU A 26 -6.23 10.38 0.29
C LEU A 26 -7.41 10.83 1.18
N PRO A 27 -8.58 10.19 1.07
CA PRO A 27 -9.63 10.33 2.07
C PRO A 27 -9.11 9.98 3.46
N GLU A 28 -9.50 10.77 4.46
CA GLU A 28 -9.02 10.63 5.84
C GLU A 28 -9.30 9.23 6.42
N ALA A 29 -10.43 8.61 6.04
CA ALA A 29 -10.80 7.28 6.48
C ALA A 29 -9.83 6.17 6.03
N ILE A 30 -9.09 6.35 4.92
CA ILE A 30 -8.15 5.34 4.41
C ILE A 30 -6.69 5.67 4.72
N ALA A 31 -6.39 6.93 5.03
CA ALA A 31 -5.04 7.40 5.38
C ALA A 31 -4.34 6.52 6.44
N PRO A 32 -4.95 6.17 7.60
CA PRO A 32 -4.27 5.37 8.61
C PRO A 32 -3.92 3.97 8.11
N LYS A 33 -4.80 3.34 7.33
CA LYS A 33 -4.55 2.01 6.76
C LYS A 33 -3.39 2.01 5.76
N VAL A 34 -3.31 3.06 4.94
CA VAL A 34 -2.23 3.21 3.96
C VAL A 34 -0.89 3.41 4.66
N LEU A 35 -0.85 4.22 5.72
CA LEU A 35 0.37 4.44 6.51
C LEU A 35 0.82 3.17 7.25
N GLU A 36 -0.13 2.43 7.85
CA GLU A 36 0.17 1.16 8.51
C GLU A 36 0.74 0.14 7.51
N TYR A 37 0.16 0.06 6.32
CA TYR A 37 0.64 -0.82 5.26
C TYR A 37 2.06 -0.44 4.79
N ALA A 38 2.32 0.86 4.58
CA ALA A 38 3.66 1.35 4.25
C ALA A 38 4.68 0.97 5.33
N HIS A 39 4.31 1.12 6.61
CA HIS A 39 5.16 0.74 7.72
C HIS A 39 5.48 -0.77 7.76
N LYS A 40 4.50 -1.64 7.45
CA LYS A 40 4.73 -3.10 7.32
C LYS A 40 5.72 -3.43 6.21
N LEU A 41 5.67 -2.72 5.09
CA LEU A 41 6.64 -2.89 4.00
C LEU A 41 8.06 -2.48 4.42
N ASP A 42 8.19 -1.34 5.11
CA ASP A 42 9.49 -0.84 5.57
C ASP A 42 10.14 -1.78 6.61
N MET A 43 9.34 -2.39 7.48
CA MET A 43 9.83 -3.35 8.48
C MET A 43 10.14 -4.74 7.92
N GLY A 44 9.82 -5.02 6.65
CA GLY A 44 9.95 -6.35 6.06
C GLY A 44 9.02 -7.40 6.67
N SER A 45 8.00 -6.99 7.44
CA SER A 45 6.99 -7.88 8.02
C SER A 45 5.85 -8.19 7.05
N TYR A 46 6.07 -7.97 5.75
CA TYR A 46 5.08 -8.14 4.70
C TYR A 46 5.14 -9.57 4.17
N ASP A 47 4.12 -10.37 4.50
CA ASP A 47 3.90 -11.67 3.88
C ASP A 47 3.00 -11.50 2.65
N ARG A 48 3.64 -11.44 1.48
CA ARG A 48 2.97 -11.32 0.18
C ARG A 48 1.92 -12.42 -0.01
N GLN A 49 2.19 -13.65 0.44
CA GLN A 49 1.33 -14.79 0.19
C GLN A 49 0.06 -14.72 1.02
N ALA A 50 0.19 -14.33 2.30
CA ALA A 50 -0.95 -14.12 3.20
C ALA A 50 -1.85 -12.96 2.72
N GLU A 51 -1.26 -11.86 2.26
CA GLU A 51 -2.00 -10.70 1.75
C GLU A 51 -2.75 -11.02 0.45
N LEU A 52 -2.13 -11.82 -0.44
CA LEU A 52 -2.77 -12.28 -1.68
C LEU A 52 -3.96 -13.18 -1.40
N ALA A 53 -3.82 -14.12 -0.44
CA ALA A 53 -4.91 -14.99 -0.01
C ALA A 53 -6.08 -14.16 0.58
N ALA A 54 -5.77 -13.21 1.47
CA ALA A 54 -6.78 -12.33 2.07
C ALA A 54 -7.52 -11.47 1.02
N ALA A 55 -6.81 -10.99 -0.01
CA ALA A 55 -7.41 -10.24 -1.11
C ALA A 55 -8.34 -11.11 -1.97
N ILE A 56 -7.96 -12.35 -2.27
CA ILE A 56 -8.79 -13.32 -2.98
C ILE A 56 -10.06 -13.62 -2.18
N ASP A 57 -9.94 -13.89 -0.87
CA ASP A 57 -11.08 -14.15 0.00
C ASP A 57 -12.04 -12.96 0.06
N THR A 58 -11.50 -11.74 0.20
CA THR A 58 -12.30 -10.51 0.24
C THR A 58 -13.10 -10.31 -1.05
N LEU A 59 -12.47 -10.51 -2.21
CA LEU A 59 -13.16 -10.36 -3.50
C LEU A 59 -14.14 -11.50 -3.76
N THR A 60 -13.83 -12.71 -3.32
CA THR A 60 -14.74 -13.86 -3.40
C THR A 60 -15.98 -13.63 -2.55
N HIS A 61 -15.81 -13.09 -1.34
CA HIS A 61 -16.94 -12.65 -0.52
C HIS A 61 -17.67 -11.47 -1.18
N ALA A 62 -16.98 -10.51 -1.77
CA ALA A 62 -17.66 -9.38 -2.43
C ALA A 62 -18.64 -9.87 -3.51
N LEU A 63 -18.36 -10.97 -4.21
CA LEU A 63 -19.28 -11.56 -5.20
C LEU A 63 -20.58 -12.12 -4.59
N THR A 64 -20.61 -12.43 -3.30
CA THR A 64 -21.80 -12.95 -2.61
C THR A 64 -22.73 -11.85 -2.10
N LEU A 65 -22.25 -10.59 -2.07
CA LEU A 65 -23.03 -9.46 -1.56
C LEU A 65 -24.13 -9.03 -2.56
N PRO A 66 -25.36 -8.75 -2.08
CA PRO A 66 -26.48 -8.36 -2.94
C PRO A 66 -26.22 -7.05 -3.70
N ALA A 67 -25.44 -6.12 -3.11
CA ALA A 67 -25.02 -4.88 -3.75
C ALA A 67 -24.18 -5.09 -5.03
N ASN A 68 -23.54 -6.26 -5.17
CA ASN A 68 -22.65 -6.59 -6.28
C ASN A 68 -23.31 -7.52 -7.31
N THR A 69 -24.63 -7.66 -7.26
CA THR A 69 -25.42 -8.44 -8.24
C THR A 69 -25.45 -7.81 -9.62
N GLY A 70 -25.18 -6.50 -9.72
CA GLY A 70 -25.09 -5.78 -10.99
C GLY A 70 -23.99 -6.35 -11.90
N GLY A 71 -24.33 -6.59 -13.17
CA GLY A 71 -23.44 -7.26 -14.13
C GLY A 71 -22.09 -6.57 -14.34
N ALA A 72 -22.05 -5.24 -14.30
CA ALA A 72 -20.82 -4.46 -14.47
C ALA A 72 -19.86 -4.62 -13.28
N ILE A 73 -20.39 -4.47 -12.04
CA ILE A 73 -19.61 -4.61 -10.81
C ILE A 73 -19.06 -6.04 -10.69
N LYS A 74 -19.91 -7.04 -10.93
CA LYS A 74 -19.52 -8.45 -10.91
C LYS A 74 -18.42 -8.78 -11.92
N LYS A 75 -18.46 -8.17 -13.11
CA LYS A 75 -17.45 -8.35 -14.15
C LYS A 75 -16.09 -7.79 -13.73
N GLU A 76 -16.05 -6.60 -13.13
CA GLU A 76 -14.80 -6.01 -12.65
C GLU A 76 -14.22 -6.77 -11.44
N ILE A 77 -15.07 -7.26 -10.52
CA ILE A 77 -14.61 -8.10 -9.41
C ILE A 77 -13.98 -9.40 -9.92
N ARG A 78 -14.59 -10.06 -10.92
CA ARG A 78 -14.00 -11.26 -11.55
C ARG A 78 -12.68 -10.97 -12.24
N LYS A 79 -12.59 -9.87 -12.98
CA LYS A 79 -11.34 -9.44 -13.63
C LYS A 79 -10.23 -9.18 -12.63
N ALA A 80 -10.56 -8.62 -11.46
CA ALA A 80 -9.60 -8.44 -10.38
C ALA A 80 -9.15 -9.78 -9.79
N LEU A 81 -10.08 -10.71 -9.56
CA LEU A 81 -9.78 -12.07 -9.10
C LEU A 81 -8.86 -12.82 -10.07
N ASP A 82 -9.15 -12.79 -11.37
CA ASP A 82 -8.36 -13.47 -12.40
C ASP A 82 -6.90 -13.00 -12.38
N LYS A 83 -6.67 -11.69 -12.25
CA LYS A 83 -5.33 -11.10 -12.11
C LYS A 83 -4.62 -11.54 -10.84
N LEU A 84 -5.33 -11.62 -9.71
CA LEU A 84 -4.72 -12.05 -8.45
C LEU A 84 -4.35 -13.54 -8.47
N VAL A 85 -5.15 -14.36 -9.15
CA VAL A 85 -4.84 -15.79 -9.35
C VAL A 85 -3.62 -15.95 -10.27
N GLU A 86 -3.51 -15.15 -11.34
CA GLU A 86 -2.32 -15.13 -12.21
C GLU A 86 -1.05 -14.74 -11.43
N LEU A 87 -1.14 -13.75 -10.52
CA LEU A 87 -0.02 -13.32 -9.67
C LEU A 87 0.37 -14.31 -8.57
N ASN A 88 -0.46 -15.34 -8.34
CA ASN A 88 -0.22 -16.41 -7.37
C ASN A 88 0.52 -17.62 -7.98
N GLN A 89 0.59 -17.70 -9.31
CA GLN A 89 1.30 -18.76 -10.04
C GLN A 89 2.77 -18.39 -10.24
#